data_AF-A0A936IL69-F1
#
_entry.id   AF-A0A936IL69-F1
#
_cell.length_a   1.000
_cell.length_b   1.000
_cell.length_c   1.000
_cell.angle_alpha   90.00
_cell.angle_beta   90.00
_cell.angle_gamma   90.00
#
_symmetry.space_group_name_H-M   'P 1'
#
loop_
_entity.id
_entity.type
_entity.pdbx_description
1 polymer ?
#
loop_
_entity_poly.entity_id
_entity_poly.type
_entity_poly.pdbx_seq_one_letter_code
_entity_poly.pdbx_strand_id
1 'polypeptide(L)' 'MHEFVAELLRRPVRVAVIGCGGTGCAMAAGLPHLHQSMLVAGHPGGLSVTVMDGDAYSGPSRSGFRAHADHFRPVPER' A
#
# COMPACT_ATOMS: atom_id res chain seq x y z
N MET A 1 5.43 -14.39 21.25
CA MET A 1 5.50 -12.92 21.47
C MET A 1 6.07 -12.33 20.19
N HIS A 2 5.35 -11.47 19.49
CA HIS A 2 5.84 -10.85 18.26
C HIS A 2 6.33 -9.45 18.60
N GLU A 3 7.61 -9.20 18.34
CA GLU A 3 8.21 -7.89 18.55
C GLU A 3 8.05 -7.03 17.29
N PHE A 4 7.67 -5.78 17.50
CA PHE A 4 7.66 -4.78 16.45
C PHE A 4 8.96 -3.98 16.49
N VAL A 5 9.49 -3.70 15.32
CA VAL A 5 10.54 -2.69 15.18
C VAL A 5 9.95 -1.36 15.65
N ALA A 6 10.46 -0.82 16.76
CA ALA A 6 9.89 0.38 17.42
C ALA A 6 9.72 1.57 16.47
N GLU A 7 10.57 1.65 15.45
CA GLU A 7 10.51 2.69 14.43
C GLU A 7 9.24 2.62 13.59
N LEU A 8 8.68 1.44 13.36
CA LEU A 8 7.41 1.28 12.64
C LEU A 8 6.23 1.92 13.37
N LEU A 9 6.32 2.14 14.68
CA LEU A 9 5.26 2.79 15.47
C LEU A 9 5.34 4.32 15.46
N ARG A 10 6.44 4.89 14.97
CA ARG A 10 6.75 6.33 15.09
C ARG A 10 6.63 7.10 13.79
N ARG A 11 6.60 6.40 12.66
CA ARG A 11 6.55 7.00 11.30
C ARG A 11 5.62 6.19 10.40
N PRO A 12 5.12 6.77 9.29
CA PRO A 12 4.38 6.00 8.30
C PRO A 12 5.13 4.75 7.86
N VAL A 13 4.46 3.60 7.88
CA VAL A 13 5.03 2.34 7.39
C VAL A 13 4.98 2.36 5.87
N ARG A 14 6.15 2.27 5.25
CA ARG A 14 6.30 2.27 3.78
C ARG A 14 6.13 0.86 3.25
N VAL A 15 5.20 0.67 2.32
CA VAL A 15 4.87 -0.62 1.70
C VAL A 15 5.01 -0.49 0.19
N ALA A 16 5.83 -1.33 -0.42
CA ALA A 16 5.91 -1.46 -1.87
C ALA A 16 5.16 -2.73 -2.30
N VAL A 17 4.17 -2.59 -3.18
CA VAL A 17 3.46 -3.71 -3.81
C VAL A 17 3.98 -3.85 -5.23
N ILE A 18 4.60 -4.98 -5.55
CA ILE A 18 5.20 -5.24 -6.86
C ILE A 18 4.34 -6.27 -7.61
N GLY A 19 3.83 -5.87 -8.78
CA GLY A 19 2.94 -6.61 -9.67
C GLY A 19 1.45 -6.41 -9.35
N CYS A 20 0.63 -5.93 -10.30
CA CYS A 20 -0.83 -5.89 -10.19
C CYS A 20 -1.48 -7.04 -10.98
N GLY A 21 -1.05 -8.26 -10.68
CA GLY A 21 -1.86 -9.45 -10.95
C GLY A 21 -3.01 -9.58 -9.94
N GLY A 22 -3.73 -10.71 -9.98
CA GLY A 22 -4.86 -10.97 -9.08
C GLY A 22 -4.52 -10.79 -7.59
N THR A 23 -3.36 -11.28 -7.14
CA THR A 23 -2.92 -11.18 -5.74
C THR A 23 -2.51 -9.76 -5.36
N GLY A 24 -1.70 -9.11 -6.19
CA GLY A 24 -1.22 -7.75 -5.91
C GLY A 24 -2.35 -6.74 -5.83
N CYS A 25 -3.32 -6.83 -6.75
CA CYS A 25 -4.47 -5.94 -6.72
C CYS A 25 -5.41 -6.24 -5.52
N ALA A 26 -5.61 -7.51 -5.13
CA ALA A 26 -6.39 -7.86 -3.94
C ALA A 26 -5.74 -7.36 -2.64
N MET A 27 -4.42 -7.45 -2.55
CA MET A 27 -3.64 -6.92 -1.43
C MET A 27 -3.73 -5.39 -1.39
N ALA A 28 -3.51 -4.73 -2.53
CA ALA A 28 -3.63 -3.28 -2.66
C ALA A 28 -5.03 -2.76 -2.26
N ALA A 29 -6.10 -3.50 -2.60
CA ALA A 29 -7.46 -3.17 -2.18
C ALA A 29 -7.68 -3.21 -0.66
N GLY A 30 -6.93 -4.06 0.06
CA GLY A 30 -7.00 -4.17 1.52
C GLY A 30 -6.24 -3.08 2.28
N LEU A 31 -5.18 -2.52 1.69
CA LEU A 31 -4.28 -1.57 2.37
C LEU A 31 -4.97 -0.30 2.89
N PRO A 32 -5.96 0.31 2.21
CA PRO A 32 -6.72 1.43 2.78
C PRO A 32 -7.43 1.10 4.09
N HIS A 33 -7.97 -0.12 4.22
CA HIS A 33 -8.64 -0.57 5.45
C HIS A 33 -7.62 -0.70 6.59
N LEU A 34 -6.47 -1.32 6.30
CA LEU A 34 -5.39 -1.45 7.28
C LEU A 34 -4.85 -0.08 7.72
N HIS A 35 -4.68 0.86 6.77
CA HIS A 35 -4.29 2.23 7.06
C HIS A 35 -5.25 2.88 8.08
N GLN A 36 -6.56 2.77 7.86
CA GLN A 36 -7.56 3.30 8.78
C GLN A 36 -7.51 2.61 10.14
N SER A 37 -7.39 1.28 10.19
CA SER A 37 -7.25 0.56 11.47
C SER A 37 -6.02 1.02 12.25
N MET A 38 -4.89 1.29 11.59
CA MET A 38 -3.69 1.81 12.26
C MET A 38 -3.92 3.21 12.83
N LEU A 39 -4.55 4.11 12.09
CA LEU A 39 -4.86 5.46 12.56
C LEU A 39 -5.79 5.43 13.78
N VAL A 40 -6.86 4.63 13.72
CA VAL A 40 -7.80 4.45 14.83
C VAL A 40 -7.12 3.83 16.05
N ALA A 41 -6.15 2.94 15.85
CA ALA A 41 -5.33 2.37 16.93
C ALA A 41 -4.27 3.34 17.49
N GLY A 42 -4.20 4.58 17.01
CA GLY A 42 -3.30 5.63 17.52
C GLY A 42 -1.94 5.70 16.82
N HIS A 43 -1.77 5.01 15.69
CA HIS A 43 -0.53 5.10 14.92
C HIS A 43 -0.40 6.50 14.28
N PRO A 44 0.75 7.19 14.40
CA PRO A 44 0.92 8.58 13.98
C PRO A 44 0.90 8.84 12.46
N GLY A 45 0.65 7.83 11.62
CA GLY A 45 0.90 7.97 10.18
C GLY A 45 0.45 6.81 9.29
N GLY A 46 -0.02 5.70 9.88
CA GLY A 46 -0.54 4.56 9.13
C GLY A 46 0.43 4.02 8.07
N LEU A 47 -0.03 3.92 6.82
CA LEU A 47 0.69 3.34 5.70
C LEU A 47 0.97 4.38 4.63
N SER A 48 2.12 4.25 3.99
CA SER A 48 2.46 4.91 2.72
C SER A 48 2.75 3.82 1.70
N VAL A 49 1.91 3.72 0.67
CA VAL A 49 1.93 2.59 -0.27
C VAL A 49 2.39 3.06 -1.64
N THR A 50 3.31 2.30 -2.24
CA THR A 50 3.72 2.46 -3.64
C THR A 50 3.43 1.16 -4.38
N VAL A 51 2.66 1.24 -5.46
CA VAL A 51 2.39 0.09 -6.33
C VAL A 51 3.25 0.22 -7.58
N MET A 52 3.98 -0.83 -7.93
CA MET A 52 4.81 -0.91 -9.12
C MET A 52 4.35 -2.08 -9.95
N ASP A 53 4.10 -1.87 -11.23
CA ASP A 53 3.78 -2.94 -12.18
C ASP A 53 4.61 -2.75 -13.45
N GLY A 54 5.22 -3.84 -13.92
CA GLY A 54 6.10 -3.84 -15.10
C GLY A 54 5.35 -4.15 -16.39
N ASP A 55 4.10 -4.63 -16.28
CA ASP A 55 3.33 -5.08 -17.43
C ASP A 55 2.49 -3.96 -18.04
N ALA A 56 2.58 -3.80 -19.36
CA ALA A 56 1.69 -2.92 -20.10
C ALA A 56 0.29 -3.54 -20.12
N TYR A 57 -0.68 -2.86 -19.50
CA TYR A 57 -2.06 -3.31 -19.42
C TYR A 57 -2.67 -3.52 -20.83
N SER A 58 -2.94 -4.78 -21.21
CA SER A 58 -3.34 -5.14 -22.58
C SER A 58 -4.80 -5.59 -22.74
N GLY A 59 -5.69 -5.36 -21.76
CA GLY A 59 -7.10 -5.76 -21.84
C GLY A 59 -7.78 -5.85 -20.47
N PRO A 60 -9.07 -6.17 -20.38
CA PRO A 60 -9.78 -6.25 -19.09
C PRO A 60 -9.18 -7.33 -18.19
N SER A 61 -8.54 -6.92 -17.09
CA SER A 61 -8.07 -7.84 -16.06
C SER A 61 -9.25 -8.44 -15.28
N ARG A 62 -9.21 -9.75 -15.00
CA ARG A 62 -10.24 -10.48 -14.22
C ARG A 62 -10.43 -9.97 -12.79
N SER A 63 -9.49 -9.16 -12.27
CA SER A 63 -9.55 -8.64 -10.90
C SER A 63 -10.52 -7.48 -10.71
N GLY A 64 -11.05 -6.87 -11.79
CA GLY A 64 -11.92 -5.69 -11.70
C GLY A 64 -11.23 -4.46 -11.07
N PHE A 65 -9.94 -4.55 -10.81
CA PHE A 65 -9.16 -3.52 -10.14
C PHE A 65 -8.40 -2.72 -11.21
N ARG A 66 -8.91 -1.54 -11.53
CA ARG A 66 -8.13 -0.52 -12.23
C ARG A 66 -7.33 0.20 -11.16
N ALA A 67 -6.01 -0.04 -11.11
CA ALA A 67 -5.13 0.86 -10.39
C ALA A 67 -5.22 2.22 -11.10
N HIS A 68 -6.14 3.09 -10.65
CA HIS A 68 -5.95 4.50 -10.91
C HIS A 68 -4.65 4.83 -10.19
N ALA A 69 -3.62 5.22 -10.95
CA ALA A 69 -2.42 5.81 -10.41
C ALA A 69 -2.79 7.18 -9.83
N ASP A 70 -3.60 7.18 -8.76
CA ASP A 70 -3.83 8.37 -7.98
C ASP A 70 -2.49 8.70 -7.35
N HIS A 71 -2.04 9.91 -7.64
CA HIS A 71 -0.74 10.42 -7.26
C HIS A 71 -0.67 10.50 -5.73
N PHE A 72 -0.26 9.40 -5.09
CA PHE A 72 0.08 9.37 -3.68
C PHE A 72 1.45 10.03 -3.56
N ARG A 73 1.47 11.20 -2.93
CA ARG A 73 2.60 12.12 -2.91
C ARG A 73 3.90 11.39 -2.53
N PRO A 74 4.98 11.48 -3.33
CA PRO A 74 6.26 10.91 -2.93
C PRO A 74 6.68 11.52 -1.59
N VAL A 75 7.04 10.67 -0.63
CA VAL A 75 7.67 11.10 0.62
C VAL A 75 9.04 11.64 0.23
N PRO A 76 9.35 12.93 0.46
CA PRO A 76 10.65 13.48 0.10
C PRO A 76 11.73 12.71 0.86
N GLU A 77 12.70 12.18 0.12
CA GLU A 77 13.92 11.62 0.69
C GLU A 77 14.62 12.75 1.47
N ARG A 78 14.78 12.55 2.77
CA ARG A 78 15.78 13.28 3.55
C ARG A 78 17.09 12.54 3.47
#